data_AF-A0A1V3P5W3-F1
#
_entry.id   AF-A0A1V3P5W3-F1
#
_cell.length_a   1.000
_cell.length_b   1.000
_cell.length_c   1.000
_cell.angle_alpha   90.00
_cell.angle_beta   90.00
_cell.angle_gamma   90.00
#
_symmetry.space_group_name_H-M   'P 1'
#
loop_
_entity.id
_entity.type
_entity.pdbx_description
1 polymer ?
#
loop_
_entity_poly.entity_id
_entity_poly.type
_entity_poly.pdbx_seq_one_letter_code
_entity_poly.pdbx_strand_id
1 'polypeptide(L)'
;MQREEQGASFGLGGLTVELGDTIREVEAIAGAREQFAALKLPMNSALLRYRHFRESTLAPGTVISRVIERCLEDTGVEASDIDMFILTSASAGFLADRRLVPDLLKRHGLLRAVPMAIVAQECTGLLSAIHTACMHIRSGLGRRILVASYDQAGADAHRIQSFGVISDAAVACLISSIDPLDFRVLGFAQYGNVQGMHGEDNLDQRQALINKVTVAALSDAGMPLAGVAKVFSTNFFWPLATYNATAAGFSTQLLHADTLLDLGHCLSADALINLDHYNRKPAGQPGDRYLLQAFAMGLLASMLVERTGAAVQG
;
A
#
# COMPACT_ATOMS: atom_id res chain seq x y z
N MET A 1 34.03 -14.67 19.67
CA MET A 1 33.10 -15.06 18.59
C MET A 1 32.19 -13.87 18.34
N GLN A 2 32.68 -12.87 17.61
CA GLN A 2 31.90 -11.71 17.19
C GLN A 2 31.02 -12.18 16.03
N ARG A 3 29.70 -12.31 16.25
CA ARG A 3 28.77 -12.29 15.13
C ARG A 3 28.80 -10.86 14.61
N GLU A 4 29.27 -10.67 13.38
CA GLU A 4 28.98 -9.46 12.64
C GLU A 4 27.46 -9.31 12.62
N GLU A 5 26.94 -8.26 13.29
CA GLU A 5 25.58 -7.78 13.09
C GLU A 5 25.48 -7.18 11.69
N GLN A 6 25.60 -8.01 10.65
CA GLN A 6 25.00 -7.67 9.36
C GLN A 6 23.49 -7.68 9.63
N GLY A 7 22.93 -6.50 9.90
CA GLY A 7 21.49 -6.34 10.10
C GLY A 7 20.75 -7.05 8.98
N ALA A 8 19.85 -7.96 9.32
CA ALA A 8 19.11 -8.76 8.34
C ALA A 8 18.50 -7.81 7.30
N SER A 9 18.91 -7.99 6.03
CA SER A 9 18.33 -7.28 4.90
C SER A 9 17.04 -7.98 4.48
N PHE A 10 15.94 -7.25 4.38
CA PHE A 10 14.65 -7.80 3.94
C PHE A 10 14.39 -7.40 2.49
N GLY A 11 14.27 -8.41 1.63
CA GLY A 11 13.77 -8.25 0.28
C GLY A 11 12.24 -8.06 0.28
N LEU A 12 11.76 -7.23 -0.64
CA LEU A 12 10.36 -7.04 -1.03
C LEU A 12 10.29 -7.21 -2.55
N GLY A 13 9.43 -8.09 -3.04
CA GLY A 13 9.29 -8.35 -4.47
C GLY A 13 8.06 -9.19 -4.80
N GLY A 14 7.96 -9.65 -6.05
CA GLY A 14 6.76 -10.36 -6.51
C GLY A 14 5.51 -9.50 -6.42
N LEU A 15 5.68 -8.19 -6.64
CA LEU A 15 4.63 -7.21 -6.45
C LEU A 15 3.58 -7.39 -7.55
N THR A 16 2.39 -7.85 -7.16
CA THR A 16 1.29 -8.10 -8.08
C THR A 16 0.07 -7.28 -7.71
N VAL A 17 -0.61 -6.78 -8.73
CA VAL A 17 -1.78 -5.91 -8.60
C VAL A 17 -2.92 -6.51 -9.41
N GLU A 18 -4.09 -6.60 -8.79
CA GLU A 18 -5.35 -6.88 -9.47
C GLU A 18 -6.32 -5.73 -9.17
N LEU A 19 -6.65 -4.95 -10.20
CA LEU A 19 -7.63 -3.87 -10.12
C LEU A 19 -9.04 -4.42 -10.37
N GLY A 20 -10.06 -3.67 -9.95
CA GLY A 20 -11.44 -3.91 -10.36
C GLY A 20 -11.57 -4.09 -11.89
N ASP A 21 -12.36 -5.09 -12.29
CA ASP A 21 -12.54 -5.53 -13.67
C ASP A 21 -13.39 -4.56 -14.51
N THR A 22 -14.08 -3.62 -13.87
CA THR A 22 -14.87 -2.59 -14.54
C THR A 22 -14.26 -1.20 -14.32
N ILE A 23 -14.19 -0.41 -15.40
CA ILE A 23 -13.83 1.02 -15.36
C ILE A 23 -15.12 1.83 -15.45
N ARG A 24 -15.32 2.76 -14.51
CA ARG A 24 -16.48 3.66 -14.51
C ARG A 24 -16.04 5.09 -14.31
N GLU A 25 -16.73 6.01 -14.97
CA GLU A 25 -16.54 7.45 -14.75
C GLU A 25 -17.11 7.84 -13.39
N VAL A 26 -16.38 8.68 -12.65
CA VAL A 26 -16.82 9.18 -11.34
C VAL A 26 -18.13 9.95 -11.46
N GLU A 27 -18.27 10.76 -12.50
CA GLU A 27 -19.46 11.60 -12.70
C GLU A 27 -20.70 10.79 -13.12
N ALA A 28 -20.52 9.52 -13.51
CA ALA A 28 -21.61 8.59 -13.79
C ALA A 28 -22.17 7.91 -12.53
N ILE A 29 -21.58 8.14 -11.35
CA ILE A 29 -22.15 7.68 -10.07
C ILE A 29 -23.49 8.38 -9.83
N ALA A 30 -24.52 7.61 -9.49
CA ALA A 30 -25.83 8.17 -9.18
C ALA A 30 -25.73 9.12 -7.97
N GLY A 31 -26.11 10.38 -8.17
CA GLY A 31 -26.02 11.40 -7.13
C GLY A 31 -24.61 11.98 -6.91
N ALA A 32 -23.67 11.79 -7.85
CA ALA A 32 -22.30 12.27 -7.71
C ALA A 32 -22.22 13.77 -7.40
N ARG A 33 -23.00 14.59 -8.11
CA ARG A 33 -23.03 16.04 -7.93
C ARG A 33 -23.46 16.42 -6.51
N GLU A 34 -24.49 15.77 -6.00
CA GLU A 34 -25.01 15.96 -4.64
C GLU A 34 -23.99 15.52 -3.60
N GLN A 35 -23.28 14.41 -3.84
CA GLN A 35 -22.22 13.93 -2.95
C GLN A 35 -21.03 14.89 -2.88
N PHE A 36 -20.52 15.35 -4.03
CA PHE A 36 -19.46 16.38 -4.07
C PHE A 36 -19.90 17.65 -3.33
N ALA A 37 -21.13 18.11 -3.56
CA ALA A 37 -21.68 19.29 -2.87
C ALA A 37 -21.79 19.08 -1.35
N ALA A 38 -22.26 17.92 -0.89
CA ALA A 38 -22.37 17.57 0.53
C ALA A 38 -21.01 17.54 1.22
N LEU A 39 -19.97 17.06 0.51
CA LEU A 39 -18.58 17.06 0.96
C LEU A 39 -17.89 18.43 0.83
N LYS A 40 -18.60 19.44 0.32
CA LYS A 40 -18.08 20.80 0.03
C LYS A 40 -16.89 20.78 -0.94
N LEU A 41 -16.90 19.84 -1.86
CA LEU A 41 -15.88 19.66 -2.89
C LEU A 41 -16.40 20.18 -4.25
N PRO A 42 -15.55 20.83 -5.06
CA PRO A 42 -15.90 21.15 -6.42
C PRO A 42 -15.88 19.86 -7.27
N MET A 43 -16.92 19.65 -8.07
CA MET A 43 -16.92 18.61 -9.10
C MET A 43 -16.06 19.09 -10.28
N ASN A 44 -14.74 19.06 -10.10
CA ASN A 44 -13.74 19.52 -11.04
C ASN A 44 -12.60 18.50 -11.12
N SER A 45 -12.67 17.63 -12.13
CA SER A 45 -11.70 16.58 -12.42
C SER A 45 -10.27 17.11 -12.62
N ALA A 46 -10.10 18.30 -13.19
CA ALA A 46 -8.77 18.89 -13.38
C ALA A 46 -8.12 19.32 -12.06
N LEU A 47 -8.91 19.89 -11.15
CA LEU A 47 -8.43 20.35 -9.83
C LEU A 47 -8.18 19.18 -8.88
N LEU A 48 -9.14 18.26 -8.79
CA LEU A 48 -9.07 17.13 -7.84
C LEU A 48 -8.31 15.93 -8.41
N ARG A 49 -8.05 15.91 -9.71
CA ARG A 49 -7.38 14.83 -10.46
C ARG A 49 -8.09 13.48 -10.38
N TYR A 50 -9.40 13.45 -10.48
CA TYR A 50 -10.16 12.20 -10.68
C TYR A 50 -10.73 12.14 -12.11
N ARG A 51 -10.96 10.95 -12.63
CA ARG A 51 -11.78 10.72 -13.82
C ARG A 51 -12.52 9.40 -13.74
N HIS A 52 -11.78 8.33 -13.46
CA HIS A 52 -12.30 6.98 -13.36
C HIS A 52 -12.06 6.38 -11.99
N PHE A 53 -12.85 5.36 -11.67
CA PHE A 53 -12.59 4.40 -10.60
C PHE A 53 -12.71 2.98 -11.14
N ARG A 54 -12.17 2.03 -10.38
CA ARG A 54 -12.20 0.60 -10.65
C ARG A 54 -13.19 -0.07 -9.72
N GLU A 55 -14.06 -0.87 -10.31
CA GLU A 55 -15.05 -1.66 -9.59
C GLU A 55 -14.81 -3.13 -9.83
N SER A 56 -14.78 -3.92 -8.75
CA SER A 56 -14.70 -5.37 -8.87
C SER A 56 -16.07 -6.01 -8.77
N THR A 57 -16.44 -6.81 -9.76
CA THR A 57 -17.65 -7.66 -9.74
C THR A 57 -17.37 -9.06 -9.19
N LEU A 58 -16.09 -9.35 -8.92
CA LEU A 58 -15.61 -10.66 -8.51
C LEU A 58 -15.69 -10.84 -6.99
N ALA A 59 -15.86 -12.08 -6.56
CA ALA A 59 -15.80 -12.42 -5.14
C ALA A 59 -14.40 -12.10 -4.55
N PRO A 60 -14.31 -11.58 -3.32
CA PRO A 60 -13.03 -11.23 -2.68
C PRO A 60 -11.97 -12.33 -2.75
N GLY A 61 -12.34 -13.57 -2.45
CA GLY A 61 -11.44 -14.72 -2.51
C GLY A 61 -10.88 -15.00 -3.91
N THR A 62 -11.62 -14.66 -4.97
CA THR A 62 -11.15 -14.78 -6.36
C THR A 62 -10.09 -13.72 -6.67
N VAL A 63 -10.33 -12.46 -6.30
CA VAL A 63 -9.40 -11.35 -6.54
C VAL A 63 -8.09 -11.57 -5.76
N ILE A 64 -8.20 -11.93 -4.47
CA ILE A 64 -7.04 -12.26 -3.62
C ILE A 64 -6.28 -13.47 -4.20
N SER A 65 -7.00 -14.50 -4.69
CA SER A 65 -6.34 -15.66 -5.29
C SER A 65 -5.48 -15.31 -6.50
N ARG A 66 -5.94 -14.39 -7.35
CA ARG A 66 -5.20 -13.98 -8.56
C ARG A 66 -3.87 -13.31 -8.23
N VAL A 67 -3.84 -12.43 -7.22
CA VAL A 67 -2.59 -11.78 -6.81
C VAL A 67 -1.65 -12.76 -6.10
N ILE A 68 -2.17 -13.69 -5.30
CA ILE A 68 -1.34 -14.73 -4.67
C ILE A 68 -0.68 -15.63 -5.73
N GLU A 69 -1.47 -16.12 -6.68
CA GLU A 69 -0.99 -17.01 -7.76
C GLU A 69 0.14 -16.33 -8.55
N ARG A 70 -0.11 -15.12 -9.06
CA ARG A 70 0.90 -14.36 -9.81
C ARG A 70 2.13 -14.01 -8.96
N CYS A 71 1.96 -13.69 -7.67
CA CYS A 71 3.08 -13.36 -6.79
C CYS A 71 4.03 -14.56 -6.62
N LEU A 72 3.47 -15.76 -6.44
CA LEU A 72 4.25 -16.99 -6.35
C LEU A 72 4.90 -17.35 -7.68
N GLU A 73 4.19 -17.18 -8.80
CA GLU A 73 4.73 -17.36 -10.15
C GLU A 73 5.90 -16.42 -10.45
N ASP A 74 5.73 -15.12 -10.20
CA ASP A 74 6.73 -14.08 -10.49
C ASP A 74 8.00 -14.24 -9.64
N THR A 75 7.86 -14.77 -8.42
CA THR A 75 9.00 -15.01 -7.51
C THR A 75 9.64 -16.38 -7.71
N GLY A 76 8.95 -17.32 -8.36
CA GLY A 76 9.37 -18.72 -8.45
C GLY A 76 9.44 -19.43 -7.10
N VAL A 77 8.80 -18.88 -6.06
CA VAL A 77 8.80 -19.47 -4.72
C VAL A 77 7.70 -20.52 -4.62
N GLU A 78 8.08 -21.72 -4.21
CA GLU A 78 7.14 -22.79 -3.92
C GLU A 78 6.20 -22.39 -2.78
N ALA A 79 4.89 -22.56 -2.98
CA ALA A 79 3.90 -22.19 -1.96
C ALA A 79 4.12 -22.91 -0.61
N SER A 80 4.64 -24.14 -0.66
CA SER A 80 4.96 -24.93 0.53
C SER A 80 6.14 -24.37 1.35
N ASP A 81 6.90 -23.42 0.80
CA ASP A 81 7.99 -22.74 1.48
C ASP A 81 7.57 -21.43 2.17
N ILE A 82 6.31 -21.00 2.03
CA ILE A 82 5.79 -19.83 2.73
C ILE A 82 5.53 -20.18 4.21
N ASP A 83 6.19 -19.45 5.11
CA ASP A 83 6.11 -19.68 6.56
C ASP A 83 4.93 -18.92 7.21
N MET A 84 4.49 -17.82 6.60
CA MET A 84 3.37 -17.00 7.08
C MET A 84 2.63 -16.35 5.92
N PHE A 85 1.31 -16.22 6.07
CA PHE A 85 0.44 -15.48 5.17
C PHE A 85 -0.25 -14.34 5.94
N ILE A 86 0.05 -13.09 5.60
CA ILE A 86 -0.57 -11.91 6.20
C ILE A 86 -1.60 -11.35 5.23
N LEU A 87 -2.87 -11.31 5.64
CA LEU A 87 -3.94 -10.65 4.89
C LEU A 87 -4.37 -9.36 5.61
N THR A 88 -4.44 -8.25 4.88
CA THR A 88 -4.88 -6.96 5.42
C THR A 88 -6.00 -6.36 4.56
N SER A 89 -6.81 -5.52 5.17
CA SER A 89 -7.78 -4.66 4.48
C SER A 89 -8.06 -3.45 5.35
N ALA A 90 -8.40 -2.31 4.73
CA ALA A 90 -8.93 -1.16 5.42
C ALA A 90 -10.30 -1.47 6.07
N SER A 91 -11.03 -2.48 5.57
CA SER A 91 -12.27 -2.98 6.15
C SER A 91 -12.06 -4.31 6.86
N ALA A 92 -12.54 -4.43 8.11
CA ALA A 92 -12.56 -5.71 8.81
C ALA A 92 -13.62 -6.70 8.26
N GLY A 93 -14.42 -6.30 7.25
CA GLY A 93 -15.53 -7.09 6.73
C GLY A 93 -15.13 -8.46 6.20
N PHE A 94 -13.91 -8.62 5.67
CA PHE A 94 -13.44 -9.92 5.16
C PHE A 94 -13.33 -10.98 6.26
N LEU A 95 -13.15 -10.59 7.53
CA LEU A 95 -13.08 -11.51 8.67
C LEU A 95 -14.43 -12.16 9.01
N ALA A 96 -15.53 -11.61 8.49
CA ALA A 96 -16.86 -12.21 8.68
C ALA A 96 -16.95 -13.59 8.01
N ASP A 97 -16.25 -13.81 6.89
CA ASP A 97 -16.14 -15.13 6.28
C ASP A 97 -14.95 -15.90 6.86
N ARG A 98 -15.24 -16.72 7.87
CA ARG A 98 -14.24 -17.58 8.54
C ARG A 98 -13.58 -18.60 7.62
N ARG A 99 -14.13 -18.87 6.43
CA ARG A 99 -13.57 -19.84 5.46
C ARG A 99 -12.61 -19.21 4.47
N LEU A 100 -12.70 -17.89 4.25
CA LEU A 100 -11.89 -17.19 3.26
C LEU A 100 -10.40 -17.52 3.40
N VAL A 101 -9.82 -17.35 4.58
CA VAL A 101 -8.38 -17.58 4.80
C VAL A 101 -8.02 -19.07 4.71
N PRO A 102 -8.70 -20.01 5.40
CA PRO A 102 -8.46 -21.44 5.20
C PRO A 102 -8.57 -21.91 3.74
N ASP A 103 -9.54 -21.39 2.99
CA ASP A 103 -9.75 -21.75 1.59
C ASP A 103 -8.63 -21.21 0.70
N LEU A 104 -8.14 -19.99 0.95
CA LEU A 104 -6.96 -19.44 0.28
C LEU A 104 -5.71 -20.28 0.55
N LEU A 105 -5.45 -20.62 1.83
CA LEU A 105 -4.30 -21.45 2.21
C LEU A 105 -4.33 -22.81 1.52
N LYS A 106 -5.50 -23.47 1.53
CA LYS A 106 -5.68 -24.78 0.90
C LYS A 106 -5.54 -24.68 -0.62
N ARG A 107 -6.18 -23.69 -1.25
CA ARG A 107 -6.19 -23.52 -2.71
C ARG A 107 -4.79 -23.33 -3.28
N HIS A 108 -3.96 -22.55 -2.58
CA HIS A 108 -2.63 -22.19 -3.05
C HIS A 108 -1.53 -23.10 -2.50
N GLY A 109 -1.86 -24.15 -1.73
CA GLY A 109 -0.85 -25.06 -1.20
C GLY A 109 0.07 -24.42 -0.14
N LEU A 110 -0.41 -23.39 0.56
CA LEU A 110 0.30 -22.70 1.65
C LEU A 110 0.25 -23.53 2.94
N LEU A 111 0.70 -24.78 2.87
CA LEU A 111 0.48 -25.82 3.88
C LEU A 111 1.21 -25.55 5.21
N ARG A 112 2.28 -24.75 5.16
CA ARG A 112 3.11 -24.38 6.32
C ARG A 112 2.82 -22.97 6.81
N ALA A 113 2.09 -22.18 6.04
CA ALA A 113 1.88 -20.78 6.33
C ALA A 113 0.95 -20.60 7.54
N VAL A 114 1.44 -19.91 8.57
CA VAL A 114 0.58 -19.44 9.65
C VAL A 114 -0.21 -18.21 9.16
N PRO A 115 -1.56 -18.22 9.19
CA PRO A 115 -2.34 -17.06 8.79
C PRO A 115 -2.31 -15.96 9.86
N MET A 116 -2.17 -14.72 9.43
CA MET A 116 -2.31 -13.52 10.25
C MET A 116 -3.19 -12.50 9.53
N ALA A 117 -4.04 -11.80 10.29
CA ALA A 117 -4.80 -10.68 9.77
C ALA A 117 -4.37 -9.38 10.44
N ILE A 118 -4.16 -8.33 9.65
CA ILE A 118 -3.98 -6.97 10.15
C ILE A 118 -5.23 -6.17 9.79
N VAL A 119 -5.88 -5.62 10.81
CA VAL A 119 -7.10 -4.81 10.71
C VAL A 119 -7.02 -3.63 11.66
N ALA A 120 -7.96 -2.68 11.54
CA ALA A 120 -8.01 -1.44 12.32
C ALA A 120 -6.82 -0.48 12.08
N GLN A 121 -6.10 -0.67 10.98
CA GLN A 121 -5.03 0.24 10.52
C GLN A 121 -5.39 0.98 9.23
N GLU A 122 -6.63 0.82 8.75
CA GLU A 122 -7.17 1.50 7.56
C GLU A 122 -6.17 1.44 6.38
N CYS A 123 -5.94 2.56 5.69
CA CYS A 123 -5.03 2.64 4.55
C CYS A 123 -3.55 2.38 4.92
N THR A 124 -3.17 2.37 6.20
CA THR A 124 -1.78 2.07 6.62
C THR A 124 -1.48 0.58 6.69
N GLY A 125 -2.51 -0.28 6.71
CA GLY A 125 -2.38 -1.70 7.04
C GLY A 125 -1.43 -2.49 6.16
N LEU A 126 -1.30 -2.17 4.86
CA LEU A 126 -0.39 -2.90 3.96
C LEU A 126 1.09 -2.62 4.29
N LEU A 127 1.46 -1.38 4.56
CA LEU A 127 2.83 -1.07 4.98
C LEU A 127 3.13 -1.67 6.36
N SER A 128 2.15 -1.69 7.25
CA SER A 128 2.26 -2.36 8.56
C SER A 128 2.40 -3.87 8.44
N ALA A 129 1.71 -4.50 7.48
CA ALA A 129 1.82 -5.93 7.19
C ALA A 129 3.20 -6.30 6.67
N ILE A 130 3.74 -5.50 5.74
CA ILE A 130 5.12 -5.67 5.26
C ILE A 130 6.11 -5.52 6.41
N HIS A 131 5.97 -4.49 7.25
CA HIS A 131 6.87 -4.32 8.39
C HIS A 131 6.76 -5.48 9.40
N THR A 132 5.54 -5.95 9.69
CA THR A 132 5.31 -7.10 10.55
C THR A 132 5.98 -8.35 10.01
N ALA A 133 5.91 -8.58 8.69
CA ALA A 133 6.62 -9.65 8.02
C ALA A 133 8.15 -9.50 8.20
N CYS A 134 8.72 -8.31 7.98
CA CYS A 134 10.14 -8.06 8.23
C CYS A 134 10.53 -8.37 9.68
N MET A 135 9.73 -7.98 10.67
CA MET A 135 10.01 -8.26 12.09
C MET A 135 9.89 -9.75 12.42
N HIS A 136 8.94 -10.46 11.82
CA HIS A 136 8.82 -11.90 11.98
C HIS A 136 10.05 -12.63 11.43
N ILE A 137 10.54 -12.23 10.25
CA ILE A 137 11.79 -12.75 9.68
C ILE A 137 12.99 -12.39 10.56
N ARG A 138 13.09 -11.14 11.02
CA ARG A 138 14.18 -10.67 11.89
C ARG A 138 14.26 -11.49 13.18
N SER A 139 13.12 -11.87 13.75
CA SER A 139 13.04 -12.71 14.95
C SER A 139 13.36 -14.19 14.72
N GLY A 140 13.56 -14.62 13.47
CA GLY A 140 13.82 -16.01 13.10
C GLY A 140 12.58 -16.90 13.07
N LEU A 141 11.38 -16.33 13.14
CA LEU A 141 10.12 -17.07 13.13
C LEU A 141 9.63 -17.42 11.70
N GLY A 142 10.28 -16.86 10.67
CA GLY A 142 10.04 -17.20 9.27
C GLY A 142 11.18 -16.70 8.38
N ARG A 143 11.16 -17.09 7.11
CA ARG A 143 12.13 -16.63 6.10
C ARG A 143 11.43 -16.10 4.86
N ARG A 144 10.24 -16.62 4.55
CA ARG A 144 9.39 -16.21 3.43
C ARG A 144 7.99 -15.95 3.91
N ILE A 145 7.50 -14.73 3.72
CA ILE A 145 6.19 -14.30 4.19
C ILE A 145 5.44 -13.68 3.02
N LEU A 146 4.29 -14.25 2.71
CA LEU A 146 3.38 -13.72 1.71
C LEU A 146 2.47 -12.69 2.37
N VAL A 147 2.43 -11.49 1.81
CA VAL A 147 1.55 -10.42 2.27
C VAL A 147 0.56 -10.11 1.16
N ALA A 148 -0.73 -10.06 1.49
CA ALA A 148 -1.77 -9.64 0.57
C ALA A 148 -2.70 -8.60 1.20
N SER A 149 -3.25 -7.73 0.36
CA SER A 149 -4.34 -6.82 0.69
C SER A 149 -5.49 -7.01 -0.29
N TYR A 150 -6.71 -6.75 0.18
CA TYR A 150 -7.86 -6.56 -0.68
C TYR A 150 -8.80 -5.53 -0.08
N ASP A 151 -9.23 -4.59 -0.90
CA ASP A 151 -10.06 -3.47 -0.51
C ASP A 151 -11.12 -3.23 -1.58
N GLN A 152 -12.35 -2.95 -1.14
CA GLN A 152 -13.47 -2.60 -2.01
C GLN A 152 -14.38 -1.56 -1.34
N ALA A 153 -14.95 -0.66 -2.15
CA ALA A 153 -15.89 0.36 -1.67
C ALA A 153 -17.27 -0.21 -1.31
N GLY A 154 -17.66 -1.31 -1.95
CA GLY A 154 -19.02 -1.84 -1.90
C GLY A 154 -19.96 -0.96 -2.73
N ALA A 155 -20.96 -0.34 -2.11
CA ALA A 155 -21.95 0.48 -2.82
C ALA A 155 -21.36 1.79 -3.36
N ASP A 156 -21.88 2.25 -4.50
CA ASP A 156 -21.54 3.54 -5.14
C ASP A 156 -21.57 4.73 -4.17
N ALA A 157 -22.51 4.74 -3.22
CA ALA A 157 -22.64 5.79 -2.21
C ALA A 157 -21.41 5.95 -1.30
N HIS A 158 -20.54 4.94 -1.23
CA HIS A 158 -19.32 4.99 -0.44
C HIS A 158 -18.08 5.32 -1.28
N ARG A 159 -18.20 5.44 -2.61
CA ARG A 159 -17.04 5.68 -3.48
C ARG A 159 -16.53 7.11 -3.37
N ILE A 160 -17.41 8.12 -3.32
CA ILE A 160 -16.96 9.51 -3.23
C ILE A 160 -16.77 9.89 -1.75
N GLN A 161 -15.52 10.15 -1.37
CA GLN A 161 -15.14 10.56 -0.02
C GLN A 161 -14.50 11.94 -0.03
N SER A 162 -14.39 12.58 1.14
CA SER A 162 -13.77 13.91 1.27
C SER A 162 -12.31 13.95 0.81
N PHE A 163 -11.63 12.80 0.80
CA PHE A 163 -10.22 12.66 0.46
C PHE A 163 -9.96 12.07 -0.92
N GLY A 164 -10.94 11.47 -1.59
CA GLY A 164 -10.71 10.77 -2.86
C GLY A 164 -11.94 9.99 -3.37
N VAL A 165 -11.77 9.30 -4.50
CA VAL A 165 -12.77 8.36 -5.02
C VAL A 165 -12.26 6.94 -4.85
N ILE A 166 -12.99 6.09 -4.13
CA ILE A 166 -12.57 4.73 -3.79
C ILE A 166 -12.71 3.79 -4.99
N SER A 167 -11.63 3.06 -5.24
CA SER A 167 -11.52 1.95 -6.17
C SER A 167 -11.26 0.64 -5.46
N ASP A 168 -11.62 -0.43 -6.15
CA ASP A 168 -11.45 -1.79 -5.66
C ASP A 168 -10.14 -2.37 -6.21
N ALA A 169 -9.34 -2.98 -5.34
CA ALA A 169 -8.08 -3.60 -5.72
C ALA A 169 -7.62 -4.68 -4.74
N ALA A 170 -6.81 -5.61 -5.22
CA ALA A 170 -5.96 -6.46 -4.41
C ALA A 170 -4.49 -6.26 -4.79
N VAL A 171 -3.61 -6.46 -3.82
CA VAL A 171 -2.16 -6.49 -4.02
C VAL A 171 -1.57 -7.64 -3.25
N ALA A 172 -0.59 -8.34 -3.81
CA ALA A 172 0.25 -9.26 -3.06
C ALA A 172 1.73 -8.96 -3.29
N CYS A 173 2.55 -9.26 -2.29
CA CYS A 173 4.00 -9.23 -2.38
C CYS A 173 4.63 -10.27 -1.45
N LEU A 174 5.86 -10.65 -1.77
CA LEU A 174 6.70 -11.53 -0.97
C LEU A 174 7.71 -10.71 -0.17
N ILE A 175 7.86 -11.04 1.11
CA ILE A 175 8.95 -10.57 1.95
C ILE A 175 9.89 -11.75 2.24
N SER A 176 11.18 -11.58 1.99
CA SER A 176 12.18 -12.64 2.19
C SER A 176 13.52 -12.11 2.71
N SER A 177 14.24 -12.92 3.49
CA SER A 177 15.65 -12.67 3.84
C SER A 177 16.65 -13.52 3.04
N ILE A 178 16.15 -14.42 2.18
CA ILE A 178 16.98 -15.42 1.49
C ILE A 178 16.87 -15.32 -0.04
N ASP A 179 15.80 -14.73 -0.56
CA ASP A 179 15.57 -14.61 -1.99
C ASP A 179 16.01 -13.21 -2.49
N PRO A 180 16.63 -13.11 -3.68
CA PRO A 180 16.93 -11.83 -4.30
C PRO A 180 15.64 -11.22 -4.87
N LEU A 181 15.08 -10.25 -4.16
CA LEU A 181 13.84 -9.56 -4.53
C LEU A 181 14.09 -8.13 -5.03
N ASP A 182 13.10 -7.54 -5.70
CA ASP A 182 13.17 -6.27 -6.45
C ASP A 182 13.59 -5.05 -5.62
N PHE A 183 13.25 -5.08 -4.33
CA PHE A 183 13.52 -4.00 -3.39
C PHE A 183 14.11 -4.54 -2.09
N ARG A 184 14.89 -3.70 -1.41
CA ARG A 184 15.29 -3.88 -0.02
C ARG A 184 14.50 -2.92 0.86
N VAL A 185 13.88 -3.41 1.93
CA VAL A 185 13.25 -2.56 2.95
C VAL A 185 14.34 -2.00 3.85
N LEU A 186 14.48 -0.67 3.87
CA LEU A 186 15.55 0.03 4.58
C LEU A 186 15.09 0.60 5.92
N GLY A 187 13.86 1.10 6.00
CA GLY A 187 13.35 1.72 7.22
C GLY A 187 11.84 1.82 7.23
N PHE A 188 11.27 1.90 8.44
CA PHE A 188 9.84 2.00 8.63
C PHE A 188 9.50 2.83 9.87
N ALA A 189 8.41 3.59 9.78
CA ALA A 189 7.79 4.16 10.95
C ALA A 189 6.28 4.24 10.77
N GLN A 190 5.56 4.11 11.88
CA GLN A 190 4.13 4.31 11.94
C GLN A 190 3.77 4.97 13.26
N TYR A 191 2.89 5.97 13.20
CA TYR A 191 2.38 6.64 14.38
C TYR A 191 0.90 6.97 14.22
N GLY A 192 0.23 7.13 15.36
CA GLY A 192 -1.15 7.54 15.44
C GLY A 192 -1.35 8.83 16.24
N ASN A 193 -2.46 9.49 15.99
CA ASN A 193 -3.03 10.57 16.78
C ASN A 193 -4.51 10.26 16.99
N VAL A 194 -4.90 10.00 18.24
CA VAL A 194 -6.28 9.66 18.62
C VAL A 194 -7.27 10.75 18.23
N GLN A 195 -6.92 12.04 18.40
CA GLN A 195 -7.80 13.13 17.95
C GLN A 195 -8.01 13.09 16.43
N GLY A 196 -6.96 12.78 15.67
CA GLY A 196 -7.06 12.62 14.22
C GLY A 196 -7.91 11.42 13.80
N MET A 197 -7.90 10.32 14.56
CA MET A 197 -8.77 9.17 14.32
C MET A 197 -10.26 9.53 14.52
N HIS A 198 -10.54 10.52 15.37
CA HIS A 198 -11.88 11.08 15.55
C HIS A 198 -12.20 12.25 14.59
N GLY A 199 -11.25 12.64 13.72
CA GLY A 199 -11.40 13.78 12.82
C GLY A 199 -11.37 15.14 13.54
N GLU A 200 -10.86 15.18 14.77
CA GLU A 200 -10.80 16.36 15.64
C GLU A 200 -9.45 17.10 15.56
N ASP A 201 -8.53 16.61 14.73
CA ASP A 201 -7.23 17.22 14.54
C ASP A 201 -7.26 18.44 13.62
N ASN A 202 -6.34 19.38 13.88
CA ASN A 202 -6.12 20.54 13.03
C ASN A 202 -4.92 20.34 12.07
N LEU A 203 -4.72 21.30 11.16
CA LEU A 203 -3.65 21.22 10.16
C LEU A 203 -2.24 21.15 10.78
N ASP A 204 -1.99 21.82 11.91
CA ASP A 204 -0.68 21.78 12.57
C ASP A 204 -0.40 20.41 13.18
N GLN A 205 -1.41 19.79 13.77
CA GLN A 205 -1.31 18.43 14.30
C GLN A 205 -1.09 17.40 13.21
N ARG A 206 -1.79 17.53 12.07
CA ARG A 206 -1.57 16.69 10.88
C ARG A 206 -0.15 16.85 10.36
N GLN A 207 0.25 18.10 10.13
CA GLN A 207 1.60 18.46 9.69
C GLN A 207 2.70 17.89 10.61
N ALA A 208 2.51 17.98 11.93
CA ALA A 208 3.44 17.43 12.91
C ALA A 208 3.52 15.90 12.86
N LEU A 209 2.38 15.20 12.70
CA LEU A 209 2.35 13.75 12.56
C LEU A 209 3.06 13.30 11.28
N ILE A 210 2.77 13.95 10.14
CA ILE A 210 3.40 13.68 8.85
C ILE A 210 4.92 13.81 8.94
N ASN A 211 5.40 14.93 9.50
CA ASN A 211 6.82 15.16 9.74
C ASN A 211 7.43 14.09 10.62
N LYS A 212 6.81 13.79 11.77
CA LYS A 212 7.31 12.82 12.74
C LYS A 212 7.51 11.44 12.13
N VAL A 213 6.52 10.94 11.40
CA VAL A 213 6.58 9.60 10.80
C VAL A 213 7.62 9.56 9.68
N THR A 214 7.66 10.59 8.83
CA THR A 214 8.62 10.67 7.73
C THR A 214 10.06 10.71 8.25
N VAL A 215 10.35 11.58 9.22
CA VAL A 215 11.68 11.70 9.84
C VAL A 215 12.07 10.39 10.53
N ALA A 216 11.15 9.73 11.23
CA ALA A 216 11.44 8.47 11.90
C ALA A 216 11.78 7.35 10.90
N ALA A 217 11.03 7.20 9.81
CA ALA A 217 11.32 6.19 8.79
C ALA A 217 12.67 6.43 8.09
N LEU A 218 12.99 7.69 7.80
CA LEU A 218 14.28 8.09 7.22
C LEU A 218 15.43 7.86 8.20
N SER A 219 15.22 8.18 9.49
CA SER A 219 16.22 7.96 10.54
C SER A 219 16.48 6.47 10.79
N ASP A 220 15.44 5.63 10.76
CA ASP A 220 15.55 4.17 10.86
C ASP A 220 16.41 3.60 9.72
N ALA A 221 16.28 4.19 8.52
CA ALA A 221 17.10 3.85 7.36
C ALA A 221 18.49 4.54 7.32
N GLY A 222 18.82 5.41 8.29
CA GLY A 222 20.06 6.20 8.28
C GLY A 222 20.19 7.15 7.07
N MET A 223 19.06 7.65 6.55
CA MET A 223 18.99 8.41 5.29
C MET A 223 18.51 9.86 5.52
N PRO A 224 19.08 10.85 4.80
CA PRO A 224 18.51 12.19 4.72
C PRO A 224 17.34 12.27 3.73
N LEU A 225 16.44 13.24 3.93
CA LEU A 225 15.32 13.56 3.03
C LEU A 225 15.73 13.72 1.56
N ALA A 226 16.86 14.39 1.32
CA ALA A 226 17.39 14.67 -0.03
C ALA A 226 17.82 13.40 -0.79
N GLY A 227 17.93 12.25 -0.12
CA GLY A 227 18.27 10.97 -0.75
C GLY A 227 17.07 10.21 -1.32
N VAL A 228 15.85 10.72 -1.18
CA VAL A 228 14.64 10.09 -1.73
C VAL A 228 14.45 10.51 -3.18
N ALA A 229 14.45 9.53 -4.09
CA ALA A 229 14.31 9.75 -5.54
C ALA A 229 12.84 9.91 -5.97
N LYS A 230 11.90 9.24 -5.29
CA LYS A 230 10.48 9.29 -5.60
C LYS A 230 9.63 8.98 -4.36
N VAL A 231 8.42 9.53 -4.32
CA VAL A 231 7.43 9.30 -3.28
C VAL A 231 6.18 8.66 -3.88
N PHE A 232 5.76 7.53 -3.32
CA PHE A 232 4.55 6.80 -3.67
C PHE A 232 3.59 6.86 -2.48
N SER A 233 2.54 7.66 -2.63
CA SER A 233 1.63 8.00 -1.53
C SER A 233 0.25 7.37 -1.74
N THR A 234 -0.58 7.38 -0.68
CA THR A 234 -2.04 7.28 -0.81
C THR A 234 -2.59 8.22 -1.88
N ASN A 235 -3.49 7.70 -2.72
CA ASN A 235 -4.12 8.37 -3.84
C ASN A 235 -5.29 9.25 -3.36
N PHE A 236 -4.96 10.33 -2.67
CA PHE A 236 -5.92 11.38 -2.35
C PHE A 236 -6.10 12.35 -3.50
N PHE A 237 -7.19 13.11 -3.46
CA PHE A 237 -7.39 14.27 -4.32
C PHE A 237 -6.16 15.18 -4.28
N TRP A 238 -5.81 15.73 -5.44
CA TRP A 238 -4.52 16.39 -5.65
C TRP A 238 -4.16 17.49 -4.64
N PRO A 239 -5.09 18.36 -4.17
CA PRO A 239 -4.76 19.34 -3.14
C PRO A 239 -4.31 18.70 -1.82
N LEU A 240 -4.92 17.58 -1.43
CA LEU A 240 -4.55 16.86 -0.20
C LEU A 240 -3.24 16.09 -0.38
N ALA A 241 -3.03 15.45 -1.54
CA ALA A 241 -1.78 14.77 -1.86
C ALA A 241 -0.58 15.73 -1.86
N THR A 242 -0.73 16.92 -2.44
CA THR A 242 0.33 17.94 -2.47
C THR A 242 0.56 18.59 -1.12
N TYR A 243 -0.49 18.81 -0.32
CA TYR A 243 -0.36 19.20 1.08
C TYR A 243 0.46 18.17 1.85
N ASN A 244 0.13 16.87 1.76
CA ASN A 244 0.84 15.81 2.48
C ASN A 244 2.32 15.71 2.08
N ALA A 245 2.65 15.83 0.78
CA ALA A 245 4.05 15.83 0.33
C ALA A 245 4.83 17.04 0.85
N THR A 246 4.25 18.23 0.73
CA THR A 246 4.85 19.47 1.24
C THR A 246 5.04 19.38 2.75
N ALA A 247 4.05 18.81 3.43
CA ALA A 247 4.08 18.56 4.85
C ALA A 247 5.22 17.59 5.23
N ALA A 248 5.50 16.58 4.42
CA ALA A 248 6.65 15.69 4.63
C ALA A 248 7.99 16.30 4.18
N GLY A 249 8.01 17.54 3.68
CA GLY A 249 9.21 18.24 3.21
C GLY A 249 9.59 17.96 1.76
N PHE A 250 8.74 17.30 0.97
CA PHE A 250 9.02 16.94 -0.41
C PHE A 250 8.45 17.94 -1.42
N SER A 251 9.18 18.13 -2.53
CA SER A 251 8.62 18.75 -3.73
C SER A 251 7.52 17.87 -4.32
N THR A 252 6.44 18.49 -4.78
CA THR A 252 5.33 17.80 -5.45
C THR A 252 5.75 17.10 -6.75
N GLN A 253 6.91 17.44 -7.31
CA GLN A 253 7.50 16.75 -8.47
C GLN A 253 8.01 15.34 -8.13
N LEU A 254 8.35 15.08 -6.87
CA LEU A 254 8.76 13.76 -6.39
C LEU A 254 7.57 12.81 -6.21
N LEU A 255 6.34 13.34 -6.07
CA LEU A 255 5.15 12.50 -6.04
C LEU A 255 4.95 11.76 -7.37
N HIS A 256 4.64 10.48 -7.27
CA HIS A 256 4.05 9.75 -8.38
C HIS A 256 2.53 9.91 -8.31
N ALA A 257 1.93 10.46 -9.36
CA ALA A 257 0.49 10.78 -9.41
C ALA A 257 -0.19 10.34 -10.71
N ASP A 258 0.49 9.53 -11.53
CA ASP A 258 0.00 9.11 -12.85
C ASP A 258 -1.24 8.22 -12.73
N THR A 259 -1.37 7.46 -11.64
CA THR A 259 -2.51 6.57 -11.37
C THR A 259 -3.75 7.33 -10.93
N LEU A 260 -3.60 8.54 -10.38
CA LEU A 260 -4.67 9.23 -9.66
C LEU A 260 -5.92 9.48 -10.52
N LEU A 261 -5.73 9.85 -11.80
CA LEU A 261 -6.83 10.15 -12.72
C LEU A 261 -7.67 8.91 -13.06
N ASP A 262 -7.03 7.78 -13.34
CA ASP A 262 -7.69 6.60 -13.91
C ASP A 262 -7.92 5.47 -12.90
N LEU A 263 -7.44 5.67 -11.66
CA LEU A 263 -7.56 4.71 -10.58
C LEU A 263 -8.23 5.29 -9.34
N GLY A 264 -7.95 6.52 -8.92
CA GLY A 264 -8.40 6.98 -7.60
C GLY A 264 -7.76 6.19 -6.44
N HIS A 265 -8.49 6.09 -5.32
CA HIS A 265 -8.02 5.59 -4.03
C HIS A 265 -8.31 4.11 -3.83
N CYS A 266 -7.29 3.26 -3.85
CA CYS A 266 -7.36 1.83 -3.57
C CYS A 266 -7.02 1.51 -2.10
N LEU A 267 -7.41 2.39 -1.17
CA LEU A 267 -7.27 2.19 0.27
C LEU A 267 -5.83 1.82 0.68
N SER A 268 -5.61 0.63 1.23
CA SER A 268 -4.29 0.24 1.72
C SER A 268 -3.27 -0.07 0.61
N ALA A 269 -3.74 -0.30 -0.61
CA ALA A 269 -2.91 -0.75 -1.73
C ALA A 269 -2.17 0.37 -2.47
N ASP A 270 -2.56 1.63 -2.30
CA ASP A 270 -2.12 2.75 -3.16
C ASP A 270 -0.61 2.86 -3.35
N ALA A 271 0.14 2.86 -2.24
CA ALA A 271 1.59 3.07 -2.31
C ALA A 271 2.29 1.96 -3.11
N LEU A 272 1.80 0.73 -3.01
CA LEU A 272 2.33 -0.42 -3.76
C LEU A 272 1.86 -0.42 -5.20
N ILE A 273 0.59 -0.07 -5.49
CA ILE A 273 0.12 0.08 -6.87
C ILE A 273 0.92 1.17 -7.60
N ASN A 274 1.19 2.28 -6.92
CA ASN A 274 1.98 3.38 -7.46
C ASN A 274 3.44 2.97 -7.72
N LEU A 275 4.02 2.17 -6.82
CA LEU A 275 5.35 1.60 -7.00
C LEU A 275 5.38 0.63 -8.20
N ASP A 276 4.43 -0.29 -8.32
CA ASP A 276 4.31 -1.23 -9.44
C ASP A 276 4.16 -0.46 -10.77
N HIS A 277 3.21 0.46 -10.84
CA HIS A 277 2.95 1.26 -12.03
C HIS A 277 4.17 2.06 -12.48
N TYR A 278 4.97 2.59 -11.56
CA TYR A 278 6.21 3.28 -11.88
C TYR A 278 7.30 2.31 -12.39
N ASN A 279 7.43 1.14 -11.79
CA ASN A 279 8.49 0.18 -12.11
C ASN A 279 8.26 -0.63 -13.39
N ARG A 280 7.03 -0.71 -13.89
CA ARG A 280 6.73 -1.28 -15.23
C ARG A 280 7.26 -0.42 -16.38
N LYS A 281 7.61 0.84 -16.10
CA LYS A 281 8.24 1.73 -17.07
C LYS A 281 9.77 1.59 -16.95
N PRO A 282 10.56 1.85 -18.01
CA PRO A 282 12.02 1.92 -17.93
C PRO A 282 12.45 3.20 -17.19
N ALA A 283 12.12 3.27 -15.90
CA ALA A 283 12.35 4.37 -15.00
C ALA A 283 12.99 3.83 -13.71
N GLY A 284 13.92 4.62 -13.16
CA GLY A 284 14.68 4.25 -11.97
C GLY A 284 15.93 3.39 -12.26
N GLN A 285 16.83 3.37 -11.29
CA GLN A 285 18.10 2.64 -11.33
C GLN A 285 18.29 1.80 -10.06
N PRO A 286 19.07 0.71 -10.11
CA PRO A 286 19.53 0.04 -8.89
C PRO A 286 20.18 1.06 -7.95
N GLY A 287 19.84 0.99 -6.66
CA GLY A 287 20.27 1.95 -5.64
C GLY A 287 19.38 3.19 -5.50
N ASP A 288 18.41 3.40 -6.39
CA ASP A 288 17.38 4.41 -6.16
C ASP A 288 16.57 4.06 -4.91
N ARG A 289 16.21 5.09 -4.16
CA ARG A 289 15.50 4.95 -2.89
C ARG A 289 14.19 5.68 -2.94
N TYR A 290 13.14 4.97 -2.56
CA TYR A 290 11.77 5.40 -2.70
C TYR A 290 11.08 5.43 -1.34
N LEU A 291 10.26 6.44 -1.12
CA LEU A 291 9.42 6.54 0.06
C LEU A 291 8.00 6.11 -0.28
N LEU A 292 7.51 5.07 0.38
CA LEU A 292 6.12 4.66 0.39
C LEU A 292 5.42 5.35 1.58
N GLN A 293 4.32 6.04 1.35
CA GLN A 293 3.55 6.70 2.40
C GLN A 293 2.09 6.27 2.34
N ALA A 294 1.55 5.93 3.50
CA ALA A 294 0.15 5.61 3.68
C ALA A 294 -0.48 6.53 4.72
N PHE A 295 -1.65 7.07 4.39
CA PHE A 295 -2.38 8.03 5.21
C PHE A 295 -3.80 7.52 5.46
N ALA A 296 -4.19 7.53 6.72
CA ALA A 296 -5.53 7.27 7.20
C ALA A 296 -5.90 8.32 8.26
N MET A 297 -7.14 8.34 8.73
CA MET A 297 -7.56 9.31 9.74
C MET A 297 -6.77 9.09 11.04
N GLY A 298 -5.91 10.05 11.38
CA GLY A 298 -5.05 9.97 12.56
C GLY A 298 -4.04 8.82 12.55
N LEU A 299 -3.79 8.17 11.42
CA LEU A 299 -2.83 7.07 11.28
C LEU A 299 -1.95 7.31 10.06
N LEU A 300 -0.65 7.14 10.21
CA LEU A 300 0.29 7.33 9.11
C LEU A 300 1.44 6.35 9.22
N ALA A 301 1.80 5.74 8.09
CA ALA A 301 2.97 4.89 7.94
C ALA A 301 3.86 5.38 6.79
N SER A 302 5.17 5.34 7.02
CA SER A 302 6.20 5.61 6.00
C SER A 302 7.16 4.44 5.95
N MET A 303 7.50 3.99 4.73
CA MET A 303 8.46 2.92 4.48
C MET A 303 9.45 3.35 3.43
N LEU A 304 10.75 3.20 3.72
CA LEU A 304 11.81 3.43 2.75
C LEU A 304 12.22 2.10 2.12
N VAL A 305 12.27 2.07 0.79
CA VAL A 305 12.76 0.92 0.02
C VAL A 305 13.86 1.34 -0.95
N GLU A 306 14.82 0.45 -1.20
CA GLU A 306 15.89 0.63 -2.19
C GLU A 306 15.73 -0.39 -3.32
N ARG A 307 15.79 0.06 -4.56
CA ARG A 307 15.74 -0.83 -5.73
C ARG A 307 17.02 -1.65 -5.84
N THR A 308 16.92 -2.97 -5.93
CA THR A 308 18.09 -3.88 -5.95
C THR A 308 18.48 -4.31 -7.37
N GLY A 309 17.51 -4.48 -8.27
CA GLY A 309 17.69 -4.95 -9.65
C GLY A 309 17.42 -3.89 -10.72
N ALA A 310 17.81 -4.19 -11.98
CA ALA A 310 17.46 -3.37 -13.15
C ALA A 310 15.96 -3.51 -13.49
N ALA A 311 15.37 -2.59 -14.26
CA ALA A 311 13.94 -2.65 -14.57
C ALA A 311 13.62 -3.93 -15.36
N VAL A 312 12.52 -4.59 -15.01
CA VAL A 312 12.01 -5.72 -15.80
C VAL A 312 11.72 -5.18 -17.20
N GLN A 313 12.45 -5.69 -18.20
CA GLN A 313 12.11 -5.43 -19.59
C GLN A 313 10.80 -6.19 -19.87
N GLY A 314 9.71 -5.44 -20.01
CA GLY A 314 8.39 -5.98 -20.35
C GLY A 314 8.33 -6.58 -21.75
#